data_AF-A0A662S332-F1
#
_entry.id   AF-A0A662S332-F1
#
_cell.length_a   1.000
_cell.length_b   1.000
_cell.length_c   1.000
_cell.angle_alpha   90.00
_cell.angle_beta   90.00
_cell.angle_gamma   90.00
#
_symmetry.space_group_name_H-M   'P 1'
#
loop_
_entity.id
_entity.type
_entity.pdbx_description
1 polymer ?
#
loop_
_entity_poly.entity_id
_entity_poly.type
_entity_poly.pdbx_seq_one_letter_code
_entity_poly.pdbx_strand_id
1 'polypeptide(L)'
;MDWVDSLRTPCELIERYFLSDLKIKVAKKLWEAGYRQKDIGQLFGVTQPVVSELVRGEPKSGLFDKETERLAEEIVRRLRTNWDARTAVELICQKCKDMKLKGDFCQIHYSNLPSLGSGCN
;
A
#
# COMPACT_ATOMS: atom_id res chain seq x y z
N MET A 1 -24.43 -23.10 -10.05
CA MET A 1 -24.74 -21.68 -9.77
C MET A 1 -23.38 -21.02 -9.79
N ASP A 2 -23.00 -20.55 -10.97
CA ASP A 2 -21.63 -20.05 -11.19
C ASP A 2 -21.64 -18.58 -10.81
N TRP A 3 -21.05 -18.27 -9.66
CA TRP A 3 -20.86 -16.89 -9.23
C TRP A 3 -19.81 -16.26 -10.15
N VAL A 4 -20.27 -15.62 -11.24
CA VAL A 4 -19.42 -14.83 -12.14
C VAL A 4 -18.98 -13.52 -11.45
N ASP A 5 -19.68 -13.10 -10.40
CA ASP A 5 -19.48 -11.82 -9.73
C ASP A 5 -18.86 -11.98 -8.34
N SER A 6 -17.69 -11.38 -8.15
CA SER A 6 -16.97 -11.35 -6.87
C SER A 6 -17.46 -10.17 -6.03
N LEU A 7 -17.76 -10.40 -4.74
CA LEU A 7 -18.04 -9.33 -3.75
C LEU A 7 -16.81 -8.49 -3.36
N ARG A 8 -15.75 -8.53 -4.17
CA ARG A 8 -14.50 -7.81 -3.91
C ARG A 8 -14.74 -6.31 -4.10
N THR A 9 -14.51 -5.55 -3.07
CA THR A 9 -14.62 -4.09 -3.05
C THR A 9 -13.36 -3.45 -3.65
N PRO A 10 -13.44 -2.18 -4.10
CA PRO A 10 -12.25 -1.41 -4.44
C PRO A 10 -11.23 -1.41 -3.29
N CYS A 11 -11.69 -1.35 -2.03
CA CYS A 11 -10.82 -1.36 -0.84
C CYS A 11 -9.99 -2.63 -0.68
N GLU A 12 -10.51 -3.79 -1.06
CA GLU A 12 -9.72 -5.04 -1.07
C GLU A 12 -8.65 -5.03 -2.16
N LEU A 13 -8.91 -4.39 -3.30
CA LEU A 13 -7.89 -4.21 -4.34
C LEU A 13 -6.82 -3.20 -3.92
N ILE A 14 -7.21 -2.14 -3.21
CA ILE A 14 -6.27 -1.19 -2.59
C ILE A 14 -5.33 -1.93 -1.64
N GLU A 15 -5.86 -2.77 -0.77
CA GLU A 15 -5.05 -3.54 0.18
C GLU A 15 -4.04 -4.45 -0.55
N ARG A 16 -4.54 -5.21 -1.53
CA ARG A 16 -3.74 -6.20 -2.26
C ARG A 16 -2.66 -5.60 -3.16
N TYR A 17 -2.94 -4.47 -3.81
CA TYR A 17 -2.05 -3.92 -4.83
C TYR A 17 -1.33 -2.66 -4.37
N PHE A 18 -2.05 -1.71 -3.77
CA PHE A 18 -1.47 -0.43 -3.38
C PHE A 18 -0.74 -0.53 -2.02
N LEU A 19 -1.44 -0.98 -0.97
CA LEU A 19 -0.87 -1.02 0.38
C LEU A 19 0.21 -2.09 0.51
N SER A 20 0.04 -3.24 -0.14
CA SER A 20 1.05 -4.29 -0.18
C SER A 20 2.36 -3.81 -0.83
N ASP A 21 2.28 -3.21 -2.03
CA ASP A 21 3.47 -2.70 -2.73
C ASP A 21 4.11 -1.54 -1.94
N LEU A 22 3.30 -0.66 -1.34
CA LEU A 22 3.79 0.42 -0.47
C LEU A 22 4.56 -0.12 0.74
N LYS A 23 4.04 -1.14 1.44
CA LYS A 23 4.70 -1.74 2.61
C LYS A 23 6.07 -2.30 2.25
N ILE A 24 6.18 -2.99 1.11
CA ILE A 24 7.45 -3.51 0.58
C ILE A 24 8.43 -2.37 0.35
N LYS A 25 8.01 -1.33 -0.39
CA LYS A 25 8.85 -0.17 -0.70
C LYS A 25 9.32 0.58 0.54
N VAL A 26 8.43 0.83 1.50
CA VAL A 26 8.78 1.50 2.77
C VAL A 26 9.77 0.65 3.57
N ALA A 27 9.53 -0.66 3.72
CA ALA A 27 10.42 -1.55 4.47
C ALA A 27 11.82 -1.63 3.84
N LYS A 28 11.90 -1.78 2.51
CA LYS A 28 13.17 -1.77 1.75
C LYS A 28 13.93 -0.48 1.97
N LYS A 29 13.30 0.68 1.75
CA LYS A 29 13.94 2.00 1.90
C LYS A 29 14.40 2.29 3.32
N LEU A 30 13.64 1.88 4.34
CA LEU A 30 14.08 2.01 5.74
C LEU A 30 15.30 1.13 6.00
N TRP A 31 15.31 -0.11 5.51
CA TRP A 31 16.45 -1.00 5.65
C TRP A 31 17.70 -0.47 4.94
N GLU A 32 17.55 0.01 3.71
CA GLU A 32 18.61 0.69 2.94
C GLU A 32 19.12 1.96 3.63
N ALA A 33 18.25 2.67 4.36
CA ALA A 33 18.61 3.82 5.19
C ALA A 33 19.29 3.45 6.52
N GLY A 34 19.55 2.17 6.79
CA GLY A 34 20.29 1.68 7.96
C GLY A 34 19.43 1.26 9.16
N TYR A 35 18.10 1.23 9.03
CA TYR A 35 17.23 0.77 10.11
C TYR A 35 17.36 -0.74 10.32
N ARG A 36 17.35 -1.18 11.57
CA ARG A 36 17.33 -2.62 11.90
C ARG A 36 15.93 -3.18 11.62
N GLN A 37 15.84 -4.38 11.07
CA GLN A 37 14.55 -5.01 10.79
C GLN A 37 13.65 -5.18 12.02
N LYS A 38 14.24 -5.31 13.22
CA LYS A 38 13.49 -5.30 14.49
C LYS A 38 12.75 -3.98 14.71
N ASP A 39 13.42 -2.85 14.46
CA ASP A 39 12.85 -1.52 14.67
C ASP A 39 11.79 -1.21 13.60
N ILE A 40 12.03 -1.66 12.35
CA ILE A 40 11.01 -1.63 11.28
C ILE A 40 9.79 -2.46 11.68
N GLY A 41 9.98 -3.62 12.31
CA GLY A 41 8.88 -4.47 12.79
C GLY A 41 8.03 -3.79 13.84
N GLN A 42 8.67 -3.08 14.78
CA GLN A 42 7.97 -2.26 15.77
C GLN A 42 7.15 -1.14 15.12
N LEU A 43 7.72 -0.45 14.13
CA LEU A 43 7.02 0.60 13.38
C LEU A 43 5.79 0.06 12.62
N PHE A 44 5.92 -1.12 12.00
CA PHE A 44 4.85 -1.74 11.21
C PHE A 44 3.83 -2.51 12.07
N GLY A 45 4.13 -2.76 13.35
CA GLY A 45 3.33 -3.62 14.21
C GLY A 45 3.38 -5.11 13.80
N VAL A 46 4.49 -5.56 13.21
CA VAL A 46 4.67 -6.94 12.73
C VAL A 46 5.97 -7.55 13.26
N THR A 47 6.11 -8.87 13.10
CA THR A 47 7.31 -9.57 13.55
C THR A 47 8.51 -9.30 12.62
N GLN A 48 9.73 -9.43 13.13
CA GLN A 48 10.95 -9.26 12.33
C GLN A 48 11.03 -10.23 11.13
N PRO A 49 10.57 -11.50 11.20
CA PRO A 49 10.44 -12.36 10.03
C PRO A 49 9.55 -11.77 8.93
N VAL A 50 8.40 -11.19 9.27
CA VAL A 50 7.52 -10.50 8.29
C VAL A 50 8.26 -9.34 7.63
N VAL A 51 9.06 -8.58 8.39
CA VAL A 51 9.91 -7.52 7.80
C VAL A 51 10.96 -8.11 6.87
N SER A 52 11.59 -9.22 7.23
CA SER A 52 12.56 -9.87 6.35
C SER A 52 11.93 -10.32 5.04
N GLU A 53 10.66 -10.75 5.05
CA GLU A 53 9.89 -11.06 3.84
C GLU A 53 9.60 -9.80 3.03
N LEU A 54 9.19 -8.70 3.68
CA LEU A 54 8.94 -7.42 3.00
C LEU A 54 10.21 -6.86 2.33
N VAL A 55 11.35 -6.90 3.01
CA VAL A 55 12.64 -6.41 2.50
C VAL A 55 13.11 -7.21 1.28
N ARG A 56 12.85 -8.53 1.26
CA ARG A 56 13.19 -9.40 0.11
C ARG A 56 12.10 -9.46 -0.95
N GLY A 57 10.89 -8.98 -0.63
CA GLY A 57 9.73 -9.06 -1.49
C GLY A 57 9.82 -8.06 -2.65
N GLU A 58 9.18 -8.39 -3.76
CA GLU A 58 9.02 -7.47 -4.88
C GLU A 58 7.57 -6.97 -4.97
N PRO A 59 7.35 -5.71 -5.39
CA PRO A 59 6.01 -5.21 -5.70
C PRO A 59 5.28 -6.16 -6.66
N LYS A 60 4.04 -6.52 -6.34
CA LYS A 60 3.30 -7.59 -7.02
C LYS A 60 2.51 -7.09 -8.23
N SER A 61 2.11 -5.82 -8.23
CA SER A 61 1.13 -5.32 -9.20
C SER A 61 1.74 -4.42 -10.28
N GLY A 62 2.71 -3.58 -9.91
CA GLY A 62 3.20 -2.49 -10.74
C GLY A 62 2.15 -1.41 -11.07
N LEU A 63 0.88 -1.60 -10.68
CA LEU A 63 -0.26 -0.76 -11.07
C LEU A 63 -0.17 0.67 -10.55
N PHE A 64 0.45 0.84 -9.37
CA PHE A 64 0.62 2.11 -8.69
C PHE A 64 2.09 2.37 -8.35
N ASP A 65 3.01 1.91 -9.20
CA ASP A 65 4.43 1.91 -8.89
C ASP A 65 4.96 3.32 -8.57
N LYS A 66 4.60 4.32 -9.39
CA LYS A 66 5.01 5.72 -9.19
C LYS A 66 4.40 6.34 -7.93
N GLU A 67 3.12 6.09 -7.67
CA GLU A 67 2.40 6.61 -6.52
C GLU A 67 2.94 6.01 -5.22
N THR A 68 3.13 4.70 -5.19
CA THR A 68 3.68 3.99 -4.04
C THR A 68 5.15 4.33 -3.81
N GLU A 69 5.94 4.55 -4.86
CA GLU A 69 7.34 4.99 -4.76
C GLU A 69 7.44 6.37 -4.09
N ARG A 70 6.74 7.37 -4.64
CA ARG A 70 6.73 8.74 -4.10
C ARG A 70 6.23 8.78 -2.66
N LEU A 71 5.19 8.02 -2.35
CA LEU A 71 4.65 7.94 -1.00
C LEU A 71 5.63 7.25 -0.05
N ALA A 72 6.29 6.18 -0.46
CA ALA A 72 7.30 5.51 0.34
C ALA A 72 8.50 6.42 0.65
N GLU A 73 8.99 7.17 -0.34
CA GLU A 73 10.05 8.15 -0.15
C GLU A 73 9.66 9.24 0.85
N GLU A 74 8.43 9.76 0.75
CA GLU A 74 7.94 10.78 1.68
C GLU A 74 7.83 10.23 3.11
N ILE A 75 7.27 9.03 3.27
CA ILE A 75 7.17 8.37 4.58
C ILE A 75 8.56 8.21 5.20
N VAL A 76 9.51 7.64 4.45
CA VAL A 76 10.88 7.38 4.95
C VAL A 76 11.59 8.69 5.30
N ARG A 77 11.51 9.70 4.42
CA ARG A 77 12.10 11.02 4.65
C ARG A 77 11.56 11.66 5.93
N ARG A 78 10.26 11.55 6.19
CA ARG A 78 9.62 12.18 7.35
C ARG A 78 9.83 11.41 8.65
N LEU A 79 9.85 10.08 8.59
CA LEU A 79 10.20 9.23 9.74
C LEU A 79 11.63 9.48 10.23
N ARG A 80 12.53 9.94 9.35
CA ARG A 80 13.91 10.32 9.72
C ARG A 80 14.01 11.67 10.44
N THR A 81 13.00 12.53 10.35
CA THR A 81 13.05 13.86 10.97
C THR A 81 12.32 13.88 12.30
N ASN A 82 11.01 13.61 12.32
CA ASN A 82 10.19 13.64 13.55
C ASN A 82 8.79 13.01 13.41
N TRP A 83 8.45 12.35 12.30
CA TRP A 83 7.16 11.68 12.22
C TRP A 83 7.09 10.46 13.13
N ASP A 84 5.97 10.34 13.83
CA ASP A 84 5.58 9.12 14.49
C ASP A 84 4.76 8.23 13.53
N ALA A 85 4.47 7.01 13.99
CA ALA A 85 3.65 6.05 13.23
C ALA A 85 2.25 6.61 12.92
N ARG A 86 1.66 7.39 13.82
CA ARG A 86 0.35 8.00 13.63
C ARG A 86 0.34 8.93 12.42
N THR A 87 1.31 9.83 12.31
CA THR A 87 1.40 10.79 11.21
C THR A 87 1.60 10.07 9.87
N ALA A 88 2.40 9.01 9.84
CA ALA A 88 2.56 8.19 8.65
C ALA A 88 1.23 7.51 8.24
N VAL A 89 0.47 6.96 9.20
CA VAL A 89 -0.85 6.38 8.94
C VAL A 89 -1.83 7.43 8.42
N GLU A 90 -1.87 8.63 9.01
CA GLU A 90 -2.72 9.72 8.54
C GLU A 90 -2.44 10.09 7.08
N LEU A 91 -1.16 10.19 6.68
CA LEU A 91 -0.77 10.43 5.29
C LEU A 91 -1.24 9.31 4.35
N ILE A 92 -0.99 8.04 4.71
CA ILE A 92 -1.38 6.88 3.90
C ILE A 92 -2.91 6.86 3.72
N CYS A 93 -3.65 7.02 4.83
CA CYS A 93 -5.10 7.05 4.82
C CYS A 93 -5.66 8.19 3.96
N GLN A 94 -5.07 9.40 4.06
CA GLN A 94 -5.48 10.51 3.22
C GLN A 94 -5.23 10.21 1.75
N LYS A 95 -4.06 9.65 1.41
CA LYS A 95 -3.74 9.28 0.02
C LYS A 95 -4.71 8.24 -0.54
N CYS A 96 -5.07 7.22 0.25
CA CYS A 96 -6.08 6.23 -0.14
C CYS A 96 -7.46 6.87 -0.35
N LYS A 97 -7.88 7.81 0.51
CA LYS A 97 -9.14 8.54 0.33
C LYS A 97 -9.13 9.35 -0.97
N ASP A 98 -8.07 10.10 -1.22
CA ASP A 98 -7.95 10.95 -2.41
C ASP A 98 -8.00 10.12 -3.70
N MET A 99 -7.26 9.01 -3.74
CA MET A 99 -7.24 8.11 -4.90
C MET A 99 -8.60 7.42 -5.11
N LYS A 100 -9.31 7.09 -4.02
CA LYS A 100 -10.68 6.58 -4.11
C LYS A 100 -11.63 7.63 -4.68
N LEU A 101 -11.60 8.86 -4.16
CA LEU A 101 -12.47 9.95 -4.62
C LEU A 101 -12.22 10.35 -6.08
N LYS A 102 -10.98 10.23 -6.55
CA LYS A 102 -10.61 10.47 -7.96
C LYS A 102 -11.01 9.32 -8.90
N GLY A 103 -11.40 8.17 -8.34
CA GLY A 103 -11.78 6.99 -9.10
C GLY A 103 -10.61 6.12 -9.56
N ASP A 104 -9.37 6.41 -9.15
CA ASP A 104 -8.17 5.63 -9.53
C ASP A 104 -8.34 4.14 -9.17
N PHE A 105 -8.87 3.87 -7.98
CA PHE A 105 -9.13 2.50 -7.53
C PHE A 105 -10.34 1.87 -8.21
N CYS A 106 -11.36 2.66 -8.54
CA CYS A 106 -12.54 2.18 -9.25
C CYS A 106 -12.18 1.75 -10.68
N GLN A 107 -11.30 2.48 -11.36
CA GLN A 107 -10.81 2.11 -12.70
C GLN A 107 -10.13 0.74 -12.73
N ILE A 108 -9.30 0.44 -11.72
CA ILE A 108 -8.66 -0.87 -11.58
C ILE A 108 -9.69 -1.93 -11.19
N HIS A 109 -10.63 -1.58 -10.32
CA HIS A 109 -11.71 -2.47 -9.90
C HIS A 109 -12.55 -2.94 -11.08
N TYR A 110 -13.00 -2.05 -11.96
CA TYR A 110 -13.73 -2.41 -13.17
C TYR A 110 -12.90 -3.26 -14.13
N SER A 111 -11.62 -2.94 -14.30
CA SER A 111 -10.72 -3.75 -15.13
C SER A 111 -10.58 -5.19 -14.62
N ASN A 112 -10.66 -5.40 -13.29
CA ASN A 112 -10.56 -6.73 -12.67
C ASN A 112 -11.93 -7.43 -12.53
N LEU A 113 -13.03 -6.68 -12.56
CA LEU A 113 -14.40 -7.19 -12.46
C LEU A 113 -15.32 -6.48 -13.48
N PRO A 114 -15.17 -6.77 -14.78
CA PRO A 114 -15.91 -6.06 -15.83
C PRO A 114 -17.43 -6.21 -15.73
N SER A 115 -17.90 -7.31 -15.12
CA SER A 115 -19.32 -7.62 -14.94
C SER A 115 -20.06 -6.65 -14.02
N LEU A 116 -19.35 -5.93 -13.14
CA LEU A 116 -19.94 -4.94 -12.25
C LEU A 116 -20.27 -3.60 -12.93
N GLY A 117 -19.89 -3.42 -14.21
CA GLY A 117 -20.15 -2.19 -14.96
C GLY A 117 -19.45 -0.95 -14.38
N SER A 118 -19.85 0.26 -14.77
CA SER A 118 -19.39 1.52 -14.16
C SER A 118 -20.42 2.05 -13.14
N GLY A 119 -19.96 2.67 -12.04
CA GLY A 119 -20.85 3.40 -11.10
C GLY A 119 -20.65 3.19 -9.59
N CYS A 120 -19.61 2.49 -9.15
CA CYS A 120 -19.21 2.43 -7.73
C CYS A 120 -18.47 3.72 -7.33
N ASN A 121 -19.20 4.71 -6.83
CA ASN A 121 -18.66 5.90 -6.17
C ASN A 121 -18.90 5.81 -4.67
#